data_AF-A0A7X5WMT3-F1
#
_entry.id   AF-A0A7X5WMT3-F1
#
_cell.length_a   1.000
_cell.length_b   1.000
_cell.length_c   1.000
_cell.angle_alpha   90.00
_cell.angle_beta   90.00
_cell.angle_gamma   90.00
#
_symmetry.space_group_name_H-M   'P 1'
#
loop_
_entity.id
_entity.type
_entity.pdbx_description
1 polymer ?
#
loop_
_entity_poly.entity_id
_entity_poly.type
_entity_poly.pdbx_seq_one_letter_code
_entity_poly.pdbx_strand_id
1 'polypeptide(L)' 'MPDAYKIAFIGSHSVRKTNAVHSFAGAVGRSGRSVEVGREMVRFNPLGLNEGATPEAQLWVVMA' A
#
# COMPACT_ATOMS: atom_id res chain seq x y z
N MET A 1 13.95 15.08 -10.43
CA MET A 1 13.65 13.64 -10.28
C MET A 1 12.28 13.42 -10.90
N PRO A 2 12.03 12.33 -11.66
CA PRO A 2 10.66 12.03 -12.04
C PRO A 2 9.82 11.89 -10.77
N ASP A 3 8.58 12.37 -10.80
CA ASP A 3 7.68 12.24 -9.65
C ASP A 3 7.46 10.76 -9.34
N ALA A 4 7.84 10.35 -8.13
CA ALA A 4 7.56 9.01 -7.63
C ALA A 4 6.13 8.99 -7.06
N TYR A 5 5.29 8.09 -7.59
CA TYR A 5 3.93 7.91 -7.11
C TYR A 5 3.89 6.83 -6.04
N LYS A 6 3.32 7.12 -4.86
CA LYS A 6 2.98 6.13 -3.84
C LYS A 6 1.56 5.63 -4.08
N ILE A 7 1.37 4.30 -4.04
CA ILE A 7 0.06 3.66 -4.18
C ILE A 7 -0.13 2.71 -3.00
N ALA A 8 -1.19 2.91 -2.23
CA ALA A 8 -1.56 2.06 -1.11
C ALA A 8 -2.81 1.23 -1.44
N PHE A 9 -2.76 -0.08 -1.20
CA PHE A 9 -3.92 -0.97 -1.29
C PHE A 9 -4.51 -1.15 0.12
N ILE A 10 -5.60 -0.45 0.41
CA ILE A 10 -6.27 -0.43 1.73
C ILE A 10 -7.61 -1.15 1.63
N GLY A 11 -7.99 -1.89 2.69
CA GLY A 11 -9.26 -2.60 2.77
C GLY A 11 -9.27 -3.65 3.88
N SER A 12 -10.41 -4.31 4.08
CA SER A 12 -10.63 -5.27 5.18
C SER A 12 -9.68 -6.47 5.18
N HIS A 13 -9.61 -7.17 6.32
CA HIS A 13 -8.83 -8.40 6.44
C HIS A 13 -9.32 -9.46 5.41
N SER A 14 -8.41 -10.29 4.91
CA SER A 14 -8.69 -11.38 3.96
C SER A 14 -9.26 -11.02 2.57
N VAL A 15 -9.28 -9.75 2.14
CA VAL A 15 -9.78 -9.34 0.80
C VAL A 15 -8.74 -9.41 -0.33
N ARG A 16 -7.69 -10.24 -0.17
CA ARG A 16 -6.65 -10.50 -1.19
C ARG A 16 -5.79 -9.28 -1.61
N LYS A 17 -5.65 -8.27 -0.75
CA LYS A 17 -4.84 -7.06 -1.01
C LYS A 17 -3.41 -7.38 -1.45
N THR A 18 -2.75 -8.34 -0.80
CA THR A 18 -1.38 -8.76 -1.14
C THR A 18 -1.28 -9.29 -2.58
N ASN A 19 -2.28 -10.07 -3.04
CA ASN A 19 -2.30 -10.56 -4.42
C ASN A 19 -2.51 -9.42 -5.43
N ALA A 20 -3.32 -8.42 -5.07
CA ALA A 20 -3.53 -7.24 -5.90
C ALA A 20 -2.24 -6.40 -6.05
N VAL A 21 -1.48 -6.23 -4.96
CA VAL A 21 -0.16 -5.56 -4.99
C VAL A 21 0.80 -6.27 -5.96
N HIS A 22 0.96 -7.58 -5.85
CA HIS A 22 1.85 -8.33 -6.73
C HIS A 22 1.38 -8.34 -8.20
N SER A 23 0.07 -8.45 -8.42
CA SER A 23 -0.52 -8.38 -9.76
C SER A 23 -0.30 -7.02 -10.41
N PHE A 24 -0.48 -5.94 -9.64
CA PHE A 24 -0.22 -4.57 -10.07
C PHE A 24 1.26 -4.35 -10.39
N ALA A 25 2.16 -4.75 -9.49
CA ALA A 25 3.61 -4.64 -9.72
C ALA A 25 4.05 -5.38 -11.00
N GLY A 26 3.51 -6.59 -11.22
CA GLY A 26 3.74 -7.32 -12.46
C GLY A 26 3.23 -6.59 -13.71
N ALA A 27 2.07 -5.94 -13.64
CA ALA A 27 1.54 -5.13 -14.74
C ALA A 27 2.41 -3.88 -15.02
N VAL A 28 2.87 -3.19 -13.97
CA VAL A 28 3.76 -2.03 -14.09
C VAL A 28 5.10 -2.44 -14.72
N GLY A 29 5.72 -3.52 -14.25
CA GLY A 29 6.96 -4.04 -14.82
C GLY A 29 6.82 -4.40 -16.30
N ARG A 30 5.72 -5.04 -16.71
CA ARG A 30 5.43 -5.35 -18.13
C ARG A 30 5.23 -4.10 -18.99
N SER A 31 4.86 -2.96 -18.40
CA SER A 31 4.74 -1.68 -19.11
C SER A 31 6.08 -0.94 -19.29
N GLY A 32 7.20 -1.55 -18.87
CA GLY A 32 8.53 -0.93 -18.93
C GLY A 32 8.77 0.14 -17.86
N ARG A 33 7.94 0.17 -16.81
CA ARG A 33 8.04 1.12 -15.70
C ARG A 33 8.62 0.44 -14.46
N SER A 34 9.41 1.18 -13.71
CA SER A 34 9.94 0.73 -12.41
C SER A 34 8.84 0.74 -11.35
N VAL A 35 8.84 -0.28 -10.49
CA VAL A 35 7.96 -0.39 -9.33
C VAL A 35 8.71 -1.04 -8.19
N GLU A 36 8.54 -0.51 -6.99
CA GLU A 36 9.02 -1.11 -5.74
C GLU A 36 7.81 -1.59 -4.94
N VAL A 37 7.89 -2.82 -4.42
CA VAL A 37 6.87 -3.36 -3.52
C VAL A 37 7.36 -3.20 -2.09
N GLY A 38 6.71 -2.30 -1.34
CA GLY A 38 6.99 -2.08 0.07
C GLY A 38 6.50 -3.21 0.98
N ARG A 39 6.93 -3.16 2.24
CA ARG A 39 6.45 -4.06 3.31
C ARG A 39 5.01 -3.73 3.70
N GLU A 40 4.40 -4.58 4.53
CA GLU A 40 3.07 -4.32 5.11
C GLU A 40 3.11 -3.10 6.06
N MET A 41 2.99 -1.90 5.48
CA MET A 41 3.19 -0.60 6.13
C MET A 41 2.32 -0.38 7.36
N VAL A 42 1.09 -0.91 7.34
CA VAL A 42 0.12 -0.73 8.42
C VAL A 42 0.65 -1.26 9.77
N ARG A 43 1.57 -2.24 9.77
CA ARG A 43 2.20 -2.76 11.00
C ARG A 43 3.10 -1.75 11.73
N PHE A 44 3.52 -0.70 11.02
CA PHE A 44 4.37 0.37 11.56
C PHE A 44 3.59 1.63 11.90
N ASN A 45 2.26 1.61 11.69
CA ASN A 45 1.41 2.77 11.94
C ASN A 45 1.29 3.03 13.46
N PRO A 46 1.68 4.21 13.97
CA PRO A 46 1.58 4.53 15.39
C PRO A 46 0.14 4.77 15.88
N LEU A 47 -0.82 4.93 14.97
CA LEU A 47 -2.23 5.26 15.28
C LEU A 47 -3.10 4.03 15.58
N GLY A 48 -2.59 2.83 15.34
CA GLY A 48 -3.26 1.56 15.69
C GLY A 48 -3.85 0.79 14.51
N LEU A 49 -4.26 -0.45 14.80
CA LEU A 49 -4.85 -1.41 13.86
C LEU A 49 -6.32 -1.70 14.21
N ASN A 50 -7.11 -2.16 13.23
CA ASN A 50 -8.51 -2.61 13.39
C ASN A 50 -9.46 -1.54 13.95
N GLU A 51 -9.93 -1.68 15.19
CA GLU A 51 -10.81 -0.69 15.86
C GLU A 51 -10.12 0.69 15.99
N GLY A 52 -8.78 0.73 15.92
CA GLY A 52 -7.99 1.96 15.81
C GLY A 52 -7.68 2.41 14.38
N ALA A 53 -8.19 1.75 13.34
CA ALA A 53 -7.94 2.11 11.94
C ALA A 53 -8.81 3.29 11.47
N THR A 54 -8.66 4.43 12.14
CA THR A 54 -9.35 5.69 11.81
C THR A 54 -8.98 6.14 10.39
N PRO A 55 -9.73 7.09 9.79
CA PRO A 55 -9.36 7.69 8.50
C PRO A 55 -7.92 8.23 8.48
N GLU A 56 -7.45 8.82 9.58
CA GLU A 56 -6.09 9.32 9.75
C GLU A 56 -5.07 8.17 9.75
N ALA A 57 -5.39 7.05 10.42
CA ALA A 57 -4.57 5.85 10.36
C ALA A 57 -4.47 5.30 8.92
N GLN A 58 -5.54 5.35 8.14
CA GLN A 58 -5.51 4.94 6.74
C GLN A 58 -4.70 5.90 5.86
N LEU A 59 -4.85 7.21 6.06
CA LEU A 59 -4.07 8.23 5.35
C LEU A 59 -2.57 8.10 5.63
N TRP A 60 -2.18 7.77 6.86
CA TRP A 60 -0.77 7.56 7.20
C TRP A 60 -0.10 6.49 6.32
N VAL A 61 -0.82 5.43 5.96
CA VAL A 61 -0.30 4.33 5.13
C VAL A 61 0.19 4.79 3.75
N VAL A 62 -0.41 5.85 3.19
CA VAL A 62 0.01 6.40 1.89
C VAL A 62 0.98 7.57 2.03
N MET A 63 0.91 8.34 3.12
CA MET A 63 1.71 9.56 3.30
C MET A 63 3.10 9.32 3.91
N ALA A 64 3.24 8.30 4.77
CA ALA A 64 4.51 7.93 5.41
C ALA A 64 5.56 7.49 4.39
#